data_AF-A0A7V6BYB5-F1
#
_entry.id   AF-A0A7V6BYB5-F1
#
_cell.length_a   1.000
_cell.length_b   1.000
_cell.length_c   1.000
_cell.angle_alpha   90.00
_cell.angle_beta   90.00
_cell.angle_gamma   90.00
#
_symmetry.space_group_name_H-M   'P 1'
#
loop_
_entity.id
_entity.type
_entity.pdbx_description
1 polymer ?
#
loop_
_entity_poly.entity_id
_entity_poly.type
_entity_poly.pdbx_seq_one_letter_code
_entity_poly.pdbx_strand_id
1 'polypeptide(L)'
;MPAKQRIVRQILEGGVQEETACLSAQVLCKFFVVVTRRITHPLSAVEAQGIISLFRRLPVAEIDGDLVDIGVDMHRRYGVSFRDGLIIAAARRLGCSRLLSEDLQAGMMINGLEIINPFATA
;
A
#
# COMPACT_ATOMS: atom_id res chain seq x y z
N MET A 1 -2.46 1.01 -17.91
CA MET A 1 -3.30 0.14 -18.76
C MET A 1 -4.75 0.24 -18.30
N PRO A 2 -5.72 0.43 -19.21
CA PRO A 2 -7.12 0.61 -18.85
C PRO A 2 -7.72 -0.53 -18.01
N ALA A 3 -7.31 -1.78 -18.27
CA ALA A 3 -7.77 -2.95 -17.50
C ALA A 3 -7.36 -2.88 -16.02
N LYS A 4 -6.09 -2.58 -15.73
CA LYS A 4 -5.60 -2.40 -14.35
C LYS A 4 -6.31 -1.26 -13.63
N GLN A 5 -6.58 -0.14 -14.32
CA GLN A 5 -7.31 0.99 -13.74
C GLN A 5 -8.73 0.61 -13.31
N ARG A 6 -9.43 -0.18 -14.14
CA ARG A 6 -10.77 -0.69 -13.82
C ARG A 6 -10.75 -1.59 -12.58
N ILE A 7 -9.80 -2.52 -12.50
CA ILE A 7 -9.65 -3.43 -11.36
C ILE A 7 -9.37 -2.64 -10.07
N VAL A 8 -8.42 -1.70 -10.10
CA VAL A 8 -8.10 -0.87 -8.91
C VAL A 8 -9.31 -0.04 -8.48
N ARG A 9 -10.07 0.52 -9.42
CA ARG A 9 -11.29 1.28 -9.10
C ARG A 9 -12.31 0.40 -8.37
N GLN A 10 -12.59 -0.81 -8.87
CA GLN A 10 -13.51 -1.75 -8.23
C GLN A 10 -13.06 -2.14 -6.82
N ILE A 11 -11.76 -2.38 -6.63
CA ILE A 11 -11.18 -2.71 -5.32
C ILE A 11 -11.35 -1.55 -4.34
N LEU A 12 -11.04 -0.33 -4.76
CA LEU A 12 -11.16 0.85 -3.90
C LEU A 12 -12.62 1.15 -3.56
N GLU A 13 -13.53 1.06 -4.55
CA GLU A 13 -14.97 1.27 -4.33
C GLU A 13 -15.53 0.24 -3.34
N GLY A 14 -15.25 -1.05 -3.55
CA GLY A 14 -15.70 -2.11 -2.63
C GLY A 14 -15.10 -1.95 -1.24
N GLY A 15 -13.79 -1.70 -1.13
CA GLY A 15 -13.13 -1.53 0.16
C GLY A 15 -13.57 -0.28 0.93
N VAL A 16 -13.98 0.78 0.24
CA VAL A 16 -14.59 1.96 0.88
C VAL A 16 -16.01 1.65 1.35
N GLN A 17 -16.82 0.99 0.51
CA GLN A 17 -18.21 0.65 0.85
C GLN A 17 -18.32 -0.34 2.01
N GLU A 18 -17.40 -1.30 2.07
CA GLU A 18 -17.33 -2.31 3.14
C GLU A 18 -16.50 -1.86 4.35
N GLU A 19 -15.92 -0.65 4.31
CA GLU A 19 -15.03 -0.11 5.35
C GLU A 19 -13.80 -0.99 5.66
N THR A 20 -13.32 -1.73 4.66
CA THR A 20 -12.16 -2.64 4.78
C THR A 20 -10.87 -2.07 4.17
N ALA A 21 -10.94 -0.93 3.47
CA ALA A 21 -9.79 -0.30 2.84
C ALA A 21 -8.89 0.42 3.86
N CYS A 22 -7.62 0.03 3.90
CA CYS A 22 -6.60 0.54 4.81
C CYS A 22 -5.34 0.96 4.01
N LEU A 23 -4.62 2.01 4.43
CA LEU A 23 -3.38 2.48 3.80
C LEU A 23 -2.24 2.63 4.82
N SER A 24 -1.01 2.75 4.35
CA SER A 24 0.14 3.16 5.19
C SER A 24 0.66 4.53 4.78
N ALA A 25 1.20 5.28 5.74
CA ALA A 25 1.84 6.56 5.46
C ALA A 25 3.02 6.40 4.47
N GLN A 26 3.71 5.25 4.51
CA GLN A 26 4.77 4.92 3.56
C GLN A 26 4.27 4.88 2.12
N VAL A 27 3.07 4.32 1.89
CA VAL A 27 2.44 4.28 0.56
C VAL A 27 2.07 5.70 0.09
N LEU A 28 1.60 6.58 0.99
CA LEU A 28 1.34 7.98 0.66
C LEU A 28 2.62 8.74 0.29
N CYS A 29 3.74 8.48 0.99
CA CYS A 29 5.04 9.04 0.63
C CYS A 29 5.51 8.53 -0.75
N LYS A 30 5.37 7.23 -1.03
CA LYS A 30 5.69 6.64 -2.35
C LYS A 30 4.82 7.27 -3.44
N PHE A 31 3.52 7.40 -3.18
CA PHE A 31 2.58 8.05 -4.08
C PHE A 31 3.04 9.46 -4.44
N PHE A 32 3.33 10.31 -3.46
CA PHE A 32 3.76 11.69 -3.69
C PHE A 32 4.99 11.76 -4.61
N VAL A 33 6.03 10.97 -4.31
CA VAL A 33 7.26 10.94 -5.10
C VAL A 33 7.01 10.44 -6.53
N VAL A 34 6.14 9.43 -6.70
CA VAL A 34 5.83 8.88 -8.02
C VAL A 34 5.07 9.90 -8.87
N VAL A 35 3.98 10.47 -8.36
CA VAL A 35 3.12 11.36 -9.15
C VAL A 35 3.74 12.72 -9.45
N THR A 36 4.70 13.16 -8.64
CA THR A 36 5.39 14.45 -8.85
C THR A 36 6.68 14.34 -9.63
N ARG A 37 7.19 13.12 -9.92
CA ARG A 37 8.50 12.96 -10.58
C ARG A 37 8.60 11.87 -11.64
N ARG A 38 7.81 10.80 -11.56
CA ARG A 38 8.06 9.55 -12.31
C ARG A 38 7.02 9.24 -13.40
N ILE A 39 5.92 9.98 -13.43
CA ILE A 39 4.88 9.83 -14.45
C ILE A 39 5.14 10.75 -15.64
N THR A 40 4.57 10.44 -16.81
CA THR A 40 4.77 11.20 -18.07
C THR A 40 4.42 12.69 -17.92
N HIS A 41 3.36 13.00 -17.17
CA HIS A 41 2.94 14.36 -16.87
C HIS A 41 2.89 14.53 -15.35
N PRO A 42 3.99 14.95 -14.71
CA PRO A 42 4.05 15.10 -13.27
C PRO A 42 3.01 16.09 -12.73
N LEU A 43 2.38 15.73 -11.61
CA LEU A 43 1.52 16.63 -10.85
C LEU A 43 2.36 17.66 -10.08
N SER A 44 1.80 18.84 -9.87
CA SER A 44 2.31 19.79 -8.88
C SER A 44 2.18 19.24 -7.46
N ALA A 45 2.95 19.80 -6.52
CA ALA A 45 2.84 19.43 -5.12
C ALA A 45 1.43 19.70 -4.54
N VAL A 46 0.77 20.76 -5.01
CA VAL A 46 -0.60 21.14 -4.59
C VAL A 46 -1.63 20.10 -5.07
N GLU A 47 -1.56 19.68 -6.33
CA GLU A 47 -2.44 18.63 -6.87
C GLU A 47 -2.22 17.30 -6.13
N ALA A 48 -0.96 16.91 -5.92
CA ALA A 48 -0.64 15.69 -5.18
C ALA A 48 -1.14 15.74 -3.73
N GLN A 49 -1.02 16.89 -3.05
CA GLN A 49 -1.55 17.11 -1.70
C GLN A 49 -3.08 16.99 -1.66
N GLY A 50 -3.79 17.48 -2.68
CA GLY A 50 -5.23 17.32 -2.81
C GLY A 50 -5.63 15.84 -2.84
N ILE A 51 -4.92 15.02 -3.61
CA ILE A 51 -5.19 13.57 -3.70
C ILE A 51 -4.84 12.87 -2.38
N ILE A 52 -3.71 13.21 -1.74
CA ILE A 52 -3.36 12.66 -0.43
C ILE A 52 -4.43 12.97 0.60
N SER A 53 -5.00 14.18 0.59
CA SER A 53 -6.07 14.57 1.50
C SER A 53 -7.33 13.72 1.29
N LEU A 54 -7.63 13.31 0.05
CA LEU A 54 -8.71 12.37 -0.23
C LEU A 54 -8.41 10.98 0.34
N PHE A 55 -7.19 10.46 0.15
CA PHE A 55 -6.80 9.14 0.66
C PHE A 55 -6.77 9.07 2.20
N ARG A 56 -6.48 10.18 2.87
CA ARG A 56 -6.50 10.28 4.35
C ARG A 56 -7.89 10.12 4.97
N ARG A 57 -8.95 9.99 4.16
CA ARG A 57 -10.29 9.59 4.63
C ARG A 57 -10.35 8.10 4.98
N LEU A 58 -9.39 7.30 4.50
CA LEU A 58 -9.20 5.91 4.92
C LEU A 58 -8.33 5.86 6.19
N PRO A 59 -8.43 4.79 7.00
CA PRO A 59 -7.44 4.49 8.02
C PRO A 59 -6.02 4.46 7.43
N VAL A 60 -5.10 5.22 8.03
CA VAL A 60 -3.70 5.27 7.63
C VAL A 60 -2.82 4.85 8.81
N ALA A 61 -2.03 3.79 8.63
CA ALA A 61 -0.99 3.42 9.60
C ALA A 61 0.14 4.44 9.57
N GLU A 62 0.40 5.04 10.73
CA GLU A 62 1.56 5.88 10.99
C GLU A 62 2.85 5.05 11.07
N ILE A 63 3.98 5.71 10.81
CA ILE A 63 5.31 5.10 10.96
C ILE A 63 5.94 5.66 12.23
N ASP A 64 6.16 4.78 13.20
CA ASP A 64 6.89 5.04 14.44
C ASP A 64 8.09 4.10 14.58
N GLY A 65 8.86 4.24 15.66
CA GLY A 65 10.03 3.41 15.93
C GLY A 65 9.70 1.91 15.98
N ASP A 66 8.60 1.54 16.63
CA ASP A 66 8.18 0.14 16.74
C ASP A 66 7.87 -0.46 15.36
N LEU A 67 7.22 0.31 14.47
CA LEU A 67 6.95 -0.14 13.10
C LEU A 67 8.25 -0.33 12.32
N VAL A 68 9.23 0.55 12.54
CA VAL A 68 10.56 0.46 11.93
C VAL A 68 11.26 -0.83 12.36
N ASP A 69 11.27 -1.13 13.66
CA ASP A 69 11.87 -2.37 14.17
C ASP A 69 11.19 -3.62 13.61
N ILE A 70 9.85 -3.62 13.55
CA ILE A 70 9.10 -4.71 12.89
C ILE A 70 9.46 -4.79 11.40
N GLY A 71 9.62 -3.67 10.71
CA GLY A 71 10.04 -3.63 9.31
C GLY A 71 11.44 -4.23 9.08
N VAL A 72 12.39 -3.95 9.98
CA VAL A 72 13.72 -4.58 9.99
C VAL A 72 13.59 -6.09 10.20
N ASP A 73 12.75 -6.51 11.14
CA ASP A 73 12.49 -7.93 11.38
C ASP A 73 11.88 -8.63 10.17
N MET A 74 10.95 -7.97 9.46
CA MET A 74 10.37 -8.51 8.23
C MET A 74 11.44 -8.69 7.15
N HIS A 75 12.31 -7.70 6.97
CA HIS A 75 13.44 -7.79 6.04
C HIS A 75 14.36 -8.97 6.36
N ARG A 76 14.76 -9.10 7.63
CA ARG A 76 15.67 -10.16 8.08
C ARG A 76 15.07 -11.56 7.97
N ARG A 77 13.79 -11.72 8.31
CA ARG A 77 13.13 -13.05 8.36
C ARG A 77 12.64 -13.52 7.00
N TYR A 78 12.13 -12.61 6.17
CA TYR A 78 11.44 -12.96 4.92
C TYR A 78 12.20 -12.53 3.67
N GLY A 79 13.34 -11.84 3.79
CA GLY A 79 14.15 -11.40 2.65
C GLY A 79 13.49 -10.30 1.79
N VAL A 80 12.33 -9.77 2.19
CA VAL A 80 11.67 -8.65 1.52
C VAL A 80 12.47 -7.37 1.69
N SER A 81 12.34 -6.38 0.79
CA SER A 81 13.02 -5.10 1.00
C SER A 81 12.54 -4.43 2.29
N PHE A 82 13.39 -3.65 2.98
CA PHE A 82 12.97 -2.94 4.19
C PHE A 82 11.72 -2.08 3.98
N ARG A 83 11.60 -1.44 2.81
CA ARG A 83 10.43 -0.64 2.46
C ARG A 83 9.16 -1.47 2.35
N ASP A 84 9.26 -2.68 1.81
CA ASP A 84 8.12 -3.59 1.72
C ASP A 84 7.81 -4.22 3.08
N GLY A 85 8.85 -4.50 3.88
CA GLY A 85 8.72 -4.92 5.27
C GLY A 85 7.93 -3.92 6.11
N LEU A 86 8.14 -2.61 5.90
CA LEU A 86 7.35 -1.55 6.53
C LEU A 86 5.87 -1.57 6.09
N ILE A 87 5.58 -1.83 4.81
CA ILE A 87 4.19 -1.94 4.33
C ILE A 87 3.51 -3.16 4.94
N ILE A 88 4.20 -4.29 4.99
CA ILE A 88 3.72 -5.52 5.62
C ILE A 88 3.45 -5.30 7.12
N ALA A 89 4.37 -4.64 7.82
CA ALA A 89 4.22 -4.28 9.23
C ALA A 89 2.98 -3.39 9.45
N ALA A 90 2.79 -2.38 8.60
CA ALA A 90 1.66 -1.46 8.66
C ALA A 90 0.32 -2.18 8.43
N ALA A 91 0.24 -3.07 7.43
CA ALA A 91 -0.95 -3.86 7.16
C ALA A 91 -1.33 -4.73 8.37
N ARG A 92 -0.33 -5.39 8.99
CA ARG A 92 -0.55 -6.19 10.20
C ARG A 92 -0.98 -5.35 11.40
N ARG A 93 -0.39 -4.15 11.59
CA ARG A 93 -0.78 -3.22 12.66
C ARG A 93 -2.25 -2.79 12.54
N LEU A 94 -2.74 -2.63 11.31
CA LEU A 94 -4.13 -2.30 11.03
C LEU A 94 -5.08 -3.51 11.08
N GLY A 95 -4.57 -4.70 11.42
CA GLY A 95 -5.36 -5.93 11.46
C GLY A 95 -5.78 -6.45 10.07
N CYS A 96 -5.18 -5.94 9.00
CA CYS A 96 -5.53 -6.34 7.64
C CYS A 96 -5.04 -7.81 7.43
N SER A 97 -5.92 -8.68 6.92
CA SER A 97 -5.60 -10.10 6.61
C SER A 97 -5.08 -10.31 5.18
N ARG A 98 -5.25 -9.28 4.33
CA ARG A 98 -4.85 -9.28 2.93
C ARG A 98 -4.07 -7.99 2.63
N LEU A 99 -2.95 -8.10 1.92
CA LEU A 99 -2.16 -6.99 1.40
C LEU A 99 -2.14 -7.04 -0.12
N LEU A 100 -2.65 -5.99 -0.76
CA LEU A 100 -2.66 -5.88 -2.22
C LEU A 100 -1.34 -5.29 -2.71
N SER A 101 -0.61 -6.03 -3.55
CA SER A 101 0.65 -5.56 -4.14
C SER A 101 0.93 -6.25 -5.48
N GLU A 102 1.34 -5.47 -6.47
CA GLU A 102 1.84 -5.99 -7.76
C GLU A 102 3.29 -6.49 -7.66
N ASP A 103 4.11 -5.79 -6.85
CA ASP A 103 5.57 -5.99 -6.79
C ASP A 103 5.97 -7.09 -5.80
N LEU A 104 5.13 -7.36 -4.79
CA LEU A 104 5.43 -8.40 -3.79
C LEU A 104 5.03 -9.78 -4.31
N GLN A 105 5.75 -10.81 -3.85
CA GLN A 105 5.49 -12.18 -4.24
C GLN A 105 4.07 -12.60 -3.82
N ALA A 106 3.20 -12.75 -4.83
CA ALA A 106 1.81 -13.17 -4.62
C ALA A 106 1.73 -14.59 -4.03
N GLY A 107 0.74 -14.81 -3.16
CA GLY A 107 0.53 -16.08 -2.47
C GLY A 107 1.43 -16.30 -1.25
N MET A 108 2.30 -15.33 -0.93
CA MET A 108 3.11 -15.38 0.28
C MET A 108 2.24 -15.08 1.52
N MET A 109 2.32 -15.97 2.51
CA MET A 109 1.69 -15.81 3.83
C MET A 109 2.71 -15.32 4.85
N ILE A 110 2.50 -14.13 5.41
CA ILE A 110 3.37 -13.55 6.44
C ILE A 110 2.57 -13.34 7.70
N ASN A 111 2.72 -14.25 8.67
CA ASN A 111 2.08 -14.15 9.99
C ASN A 111 0.55 -13.86 9.91
N GLY A 112 -0.15 -14.60 9.05
CA GLY A 112 -1.60 -14.46 8.82
C GLY A 112 -2.00 -13.38 7.81
N LEU A 113 -1.04 -12.62 7.25
CA LEU A 113 -1.27 -11.70 6.15
C LEU A 113 -1.02 -12.39 4.80
N GLU A 114 -2.02 -12.45 3.94
CA GLU A 114 -1.90 -12.94 2.57
C GLU A 114 -1.50 -11.80 1.62
N ILE A 115 -0.43 -11.98 0.86
CA ILE A 115 -0.07 -11.05 -0.22
C ILE A 115 -0.79 -11.44 -1.51
N ILE A 116 -1.55 -10.52 -2.07
CA ILE A 116 -2.38 -10.75 -3.25
C ILE A 116 -1.98 -9.77 -4.34
N ASN A 117 -1.66 -10.30 -5.52
CA ASN A 117 -1.55 -9.48 -6.71
C ASN A 117 -2.95 -9.30 -7.33
N PRO A 118 -3.52 -8.08 -7.30
CA PRO A 118 -4.87 -7.84 -7.82
C PRO A 118 -4.98 -7.99 -9.34
N PHE A 119 -3.85 -8.12 -10.04
CA PHE A 119 -3.78 -8.27 -11.49
C PHE A 119 -3.42 -9.69 -11.94
N ALA A 120 -3.37 -10.66 -11.03
CA ALA A 120 -2.99 -12.04 -11.36
C ALA A 120 -3.92 -12.72 -12.39
N THR A 121 -5.17 -12.26 -12.50
CA THR A 121 -6.18 -12.78 -13.44
C THR A 121 -6.57 -11.75 -14.51
N ALA A 122 -5.79 -10.68 -14.67
CA ALA A 122 -6.12 -9.53 -15.52
C ALA A 122 -5.61 -9.65 -16.96
#